data_AF-A0A212IN08-F1
#
_entry.id   AF-A0A212IN08-F1
#
_cell.length_a   1.000
_cell.length_b   1.000
_cell.length_c   1.000
_cell.angle_alpha   90.00
_cell.angle_beta   90.00
_cell.angle_gamma   90.00
#
_symmetry.space_group_name_H-M   'P 1'
#
loop_
_entity.id
_entity.type
_entity.pdbx_description
1 polymer ?
#
loop_
_entity_poly.entity_id
_entity_poly.type
_entity_poly.pdbx_seq_one_letter_code
_entity_poly.pdbx_strand_id
1 'polypeptide(L)'
;MNSIFYSVITLLLLTGGVLLLMREFNKPRNAEELPSETQSIPLTKEEGEDHFSALMNAITPVWYWRVNHEYIDFLHATIKRMTMAQLNDTPGLFDAQRRCSDLNSAVYKYYDTIKKRCLNGEKVPHSDLDVLNLRQCFREFSVEAYPSLVALVWPEYQRPWINPDEV
;
A
#
# COMPACT_ATOMS: atom_id res chain seq x y z
N MET A 1 39.79 21.40 -46.85
CA MET A 1 38.30 21.35 -46.73
C MET A 1 37.72 19.99 -47.10
N ASN A 2 38.13 19.33 -48.18
CA ASN A 2 37.55 18.03 -48.58
C ASN A 2 37.79 16.90 -47.57
N SER A 3 38.99 16.78 -46.98
CA SER A 3 39.30 15.72 -46.00
C SER A 3 38.47 15.80 -44.73
N ILE A 4 38.19 17.01 -44.22
CA ILE A 4 37.31 17.22 -43.06
C ILE A 4 35.87 16.83 -43.42
N PHE A 5 35.41 17.20 -44.62
CA PHE A 5 34.08 16.84 -45.11
C PHE A 5 33.90 15.31 -45.19
N TYR A 6 34.87 14.59 -45.74
CA TYR A 6 34.83 13.13 -45.78
C TYR A 6 34.92 12.51 -44.38
N SER A 7 35.69 13.10 -43.47
CA SER A 7 35.78 12.66 -42.07
C SER A 7 34.45 12.82 -41.32
N VAL A 8 33.73 13.91 -41.54
CA VAL A 8 32.41 14.13 -40.92
C VAL A 8 31.37 13.19 -41.51
N ILE A 9 31.39 12.96 -42.83
CA ILE A 9 30.48 12.02 -43.50
C ILE A 9 30.73 10.58 -43.04
N THR A 10 32.00 10.16 -42.92
CA THR A 10 32.34 8.82 -42.41
C THR A 10 31.94 8.65 -40.96
N LEU A 11 32.13 9.67 -40.11
CA LEU A 11 31.66 9.64 -38.73
C LEU A 11 30.13 9.48 -38.67
N LEU A 12 29.38 10.27 -39.44
CA LEU A 12 27.91 10.18 -39.49
C LEU A 12 27.42 8.81 -39.96
N LEU A 13 28.06 8.22 -40.98
CA LEU A 13 27.73 6.88 -41.45
C LEU A 13 28.05 5.80 -40.41
N LEU A 14 29.15 5.94 -39.68
CA LEU A 14 29.50 5.05 -38.57
C LEU A 14 28.48 5.14 -37.43
N THR A 15 28.11 6.35 -37.02
CA THR A 15 27.10 6.56 -35.98
C THR A 15 25.73 6.04 -36.41
N GLY A 16 25.35 6.27 -37.67
CA GLY A 16 24.12 5.73 -38.25
C GLY A 16 24.13 4.20 -38.30
N GLY A 17 25.25 3.58 -38.67
CA GLY A 17 25.44 2.14 -38.67
C GLY A 17 25.35 1.52 -37.26
N VAL A 18 25.97 2.16 -36.27
CA VAL A 18 25.88 1.72 -34.86
C VAL A 18 24.44 1.83 -34.34
N LEU A 19 23.71 2.90 -34.68
CA LEU A 19 22.30 3.05 -34.31
C LEU A 19 21.40 2.00 -34.99
N LEU A 20 21.70 1.63 -36.23
CA LEU A 20 20.97 0.59 -36.96
C LEU A 20 21.25 -0.79 -36.37
N LEU A 21 22.50 -1.08 -36.02
CA LEU A 21 22.88 -2.30 -35.30
C LEU A 21 22.24 -2.34 -33.92
N MET A 22 22.28 -1.25 -33.14
CA MET A 22 21.55 -1.17 -31.86
C MET A 22 20.05 -1.38 -32.05
N ARG A 23 19.46 -0.89 -33.14
CA ARG A 23 18.04 -1.15 -33.46
C ARG A 23 17.79 -2.62 -33.81
N GLU A 24 18.71 -3.32 -34.46
CA GLU A 24 18.58 -4.76 -34.76
C GLU A 24 18.86 -5.65 -33.54
N PHE A 25 19.85 -5.30 -32.70
CA PHE A 25 20.16 -6.01 -31.46
C PHE A 25 19.13 -5.73 -30.35
N ASN A 26 18.52 -4.55 -30.35
CA ASN A 26 17.44 -4.17 -29.43
C ASN A 26 16.04 -4.38 -30.05
N LYS A 27 15.96 -4.97 -31.26
CA LYS A 27 14.71 -5.50 -31.79
C LYS A 27 14.41 -6.75 -30.95
N PRO A 28 13.28 -6.82 -30.23
CA PRO A 28 12.92 -8.02 -29.49
C PRO A 28 12.83 -9.17 -30.48
N ARG A 29 13.83 -10.05 -30.44
CA ARG A 29 13.84 -11.32 -31.15
C ARG A 29 12.84 -12.18 -30.38
N ASN A 30 11.69 -12.41 -31.01
CA ASN A 30 10.40 -12.87 -30.45
C ASN A 30 9.40 -11.72 -30.20
N ALA A 31 9.05 -11.02 -31.27
CA ALA A 31 7.64 -10.77 -31.53
C ALA A 31 7.03 -12.03 -32.17
N GLU A 32 7.09 -13.17 -31.46
CA GLU A 32 5.85 -13.95 -31.39
C GLU A 32 4.84 -13.01 -30.76
N GLU A 33 3.61 -13.02 -31.25
CA GLU A 33 2.48 -12.34 -30.65
C GLU A 33 2.43 -12.69 -29.16
N LEU A 34 3.14 -11.92 -28.32
CA LEU A 34 2.80 -11.78 -26.93
C LEU A 34 1.36 -11.30 -27.00
N PRO A 35 0.38 -12.09 -26.53
CA PRO A 35 -0.97 -11.59 -26.45
C PRO A 35 -0.82 -10.30 -25.66
N SER A 36 -1.21 -9.20 -26.28
CA SER A 36 -1.52 -7.93 -25.64
C SER A 36 -1.87 -8.21 -24.19
N GLU A 37 -1.13 -7.62 -23.24
CA GLU A 37 -1.41 -7.69 -21.80
C GLU A 37 -2.87 -7.99 -21.63
N THR A 38 -3.13 -9.22 -21.22
CA THR A 38 -4.44 -9.87 -21.29
C THR A 38 -5.49 -8.81 -21.06
N GLN A 39 -6.29 -8.48 -22.08
CA GLN A 39 -7.56 -7.81 -21.82
C GLN A 39 -8.31 -8.82 -20.96
N SER A 40 -8.07 -8.75 -19.65
CA SER A 40 -8.66 -9.63 -18.68
C SER A 40 -10.14 -9.40 -18.84
N ILE A 41 -10.84 -10.45 -19.25
CA ILE A 41 -12.30 -10.42 -19.37
C ILE A 41 -12.81 -9.76 -18.09
N PRO A 42 -13.52 -8.61 -18.19
CA PRO A 42 -14.01 -7.92 -17.02
C PRO A 42 -14.82 -8.89 -16.18
N LEU A 43 -14.56 -8.93 -14.87
CA LEU A 43 -15.33 -9.77 -13.97
C LEU A 43 -16.80 -9.37 -14.05
N THR A 44 -17.68 -10.37 -14.03
CA THR A 44 -19.08 -10.11 -13.72
C THR A 44 -19.21 -9.59 -12.28
N LYS A 45 -20.36 -9.00 -11.94
CA LYS A 45 -20.57 -8.45 -10.59
C LYS A 45 -20.39 -9.51 -9.49
N GLU A 46 -20.91 -10.73 -9.70
CA GLU A 46 -20.78 -11.84 -8.75
C GLU A 46 -19.32 -12.27 -8.60
N GLU A 47 -18.61 -12.47 -9.71
CA GLU A 47 -17.18 -12.80 -9.69
C GLU A 47 -16.33 -11.69 -9.04
N GLY A 48 -16.74 -10.43 -9.20
CA GLY A 48 -16.13 -9.28 -8.53
C GLY A 48 -16.33 -9.30 -7.00
N GLU A 49 -17.52 -9.66 -6.52
CA GLU A 49 -17.81 -9.85 -5.09
C GLU A 49 -17.00 -11.00 -4.48
N ASP A 50 -16.90 -12.12 -5.19
CA ASP A 50 -16.11 -13.28 -4.78
C ASP A 50 -14.60 -12.98 -4.76
N HIS A 51 -14.09 -12.34 -5.82
CA HIS A 51 -12.69 -11.91 -5.90
C HIS A 51 -12.35 -10.92 -4.78
N PHE A 52 -13.23 -9.95 -4.52
CA PHE A 52 -13.06 -9.01 -3.43
C PHE A 52 -13.01 -9.72 -2.08
N SER A 53 -13.96 -10.61 -1.81
CA SER A 53 -14.03 -11.40 -0.58
C SER A 53 -12.77 -12.23 -0.36
N ALA A 54 -12.30 -12.92 -1.40
CA ALA A 54 -11.07 -13.71 -1.37
C ALA A 54 -9.82 -12.84 -1.11
N LEU A 55 -9.73 -11.69 -1.81
CA LEU A 55 -8.63 -10.74 -1.64
C LEU A 55 -8.60 -10.17 -0.22
N MET A 56 -9.75 -9.72 0.31
CA MET A 56 -9.85 -9.16 1.66
C MET A 56 -9.48 -10.19 2.72
N ASN A 57 -9.95 -11.43 2.59
CA ASN A 57 -9.58 -12.51 3.50
C ASN A 57 -8.08 -12.81 3.47
N ALA A 58 -7.46 -12.77 2.29
CA ALA A 58 -6.03 -13.04 2.15
C ALA A 58 -5.13 -11.94 2.73
N ILE A 59 -5.55 -10.67 2.68
CA ILE A 59 -4.72 -9.54 3.12
C ILE A 59 -5.00 -9.06 4.55
N THR A 60 -6.19 -9.34 5.08
CA THR A 60 -6.59 -8.85 6.41
C THR A 60 -5.97 -9.74 7.49
N PRO A 61 -5.10 -9.21 8.36
CA PRO A 61 -4.54 -10.02 9.44
C PRO A 61 -5.64 -10.50 10.39
N VAL A 62 -5.59 -11.76 10.83
CA VAL A 62 -6.61 -12.37 11.71
C VAL A 62 -6.83 -11.56 13.00
N TRP A 63 -5.78 -10.96 13.53
CA TRP A 63 -5.83 -10.16 14.76
C TRP A 63 -6.37 -8.73 14.54
N TYR A 64 -6.46 -8.24 13.30
CA TYR A 64 -6.83 -6.84 13.02
C TYR A 64 -8.20 -6.48 13.60
N TRP A 65 -9.20 -7.33 13.38
CA TRP A 65 -10.56 -7.07 13.87
C TRP A 65 -10.63 -6.96 15.38
N ARG A 66 -9.86 -7.78 16.10
CA ARG A 66 -9.77 -7.71 17.56
C ARG A 66 -9.20 -6.35 17.99
N VAL A 67 -8.05 -5.97 17.42
CA VAL A 67 -7.39 -4.70 17.75
C VAL A 67 -8.27 -3.50 17.41
N ASN A 68 -9.00 -3.55 16.29
CA ASN A 68 -9.92 -2.50 15.90
C ASN A 68 -11.08 -2.33 16.89
N HIS A 69 -11.66 -3.43 17.37
CA HIS A 69 -12.69 -3.39 18.40
C HIS A 69 -12.14 -2.86 19.73
N GLU A 70 -10.97 -3.36 20.16
CA GLU A 70 -10.27 -2.87 21.36
C GLU A 70 -10.00 -1.37 21.29
N TYR A 71 -9.63 -0.85 20.12
CA TYR A 71 -9.44 0.59 19.90
C TYR A 71 -10.75 1.39 20.07
N ILE A 72 -11.85 0.93 19.47
CA ILE A 72 -13.15 1.60 19.58
C ILE A 72 -13.59 1.63 21.05
N ASP A 73 -13.48 0.49 21.74
CA ASP A 73 -13.83 0.39 23.16
C ASP A 73 -12.95 1.28 24.02
N PHE A 74 -11.63 1.29 23.78
CA PHE A 74 -10.68 2.15 24.48
C PHE A 74 -11.00 3.64 24.30
N LEU A 75 -11.34 4.08 23.08
CA LEU A 75 -11.76 5.46 22.86
C LEU A 75 -13.02 5.81 23.67
N HIS A 76 -14.01 4.93 23.67
CA HIS A 76 -15.31 5.19 24.28
C HIS A 76 -15.30 5.07 25.80
N ALA A 77 -14.61 4.06 26.34
CA ALA A 77 -14.55 3.76 27.76
C ALA A 77 -13.50 4.62 28.49
N THR A 78 -12.43 5.02 27.79
CA THR A 78 -11.30 5.70 28.42
C THR A 78 -11.23 7.15 27.98
N ILE A 79 -10.83 7.43 26.73
CA ILE A 79 -10.53 8.80 26.28
C ILE A 79 -11.76 9.72 26.38
N LYS A 80 -12.92 9.28 25.90
CA LYS A 80 -14.17 10.08 25.97
C LYS A 80 -14.68 10.32 27.40
N ARG A 81 -14.18 9.58 28.39
CA ARG A 81 -14.56 9.71 29.81
C ARG A 81 -13.53 10.45 30.65
N MET A 82 -12.41 10.85 30.07
CA MET A 82 -11.39 11.64 30.76
C MET A 82 -11.92 13.02 31.14
N THR A 83 -11.52 13.47 32.32
CA THR A 83 -11.74 14.86 32.76
C THR A 83 -10.79 15.81 32.04
N MET A 84 -11.12 17.11 32.04
CA MET A 84 -10.26 18.13 31.43
C MET A 84 -8.85 18.17 32.06
N ALA A 85 -8.73 17.89 33.36
CA ALA A 85 -7.43 17.80 34.03
C ALA A 85 -6.58 16.64 33.47
N GLN A 86 -7.17 15.44 33.35
CA GLN A 86 -6.48 14.27 32.78
C GLN A 86 -6.07 14.47 31.32
N LEU A 87 -6.92 15.13 30.51
CA LEU A 87 -6.60 15.45 29.12
C LEU A 87 -5.41 16.41 29.03
N ASN A 88 -5.34 17.42 29.91
CA ASN A 88 -4.25 18.39 29.94
C ASN A 88 -2.94 17.79 30.50
N ASP A 89 -3.05 16.83 31.43
CA ASP A 89 -1.91 16.16 32.04
C ASP A 89 -1.31 15.03 31.17
N THR A 90 -1.92 14.72 30.02
CA THR A 90 -1.45 13.68 29.08
C THR A 90 -0.93 14.31 27.78
N PRO A 91 0.35 14.74 27.73
CA PRO A 91 0.91 15.38 26.55
C PRO A 91 0.93 14.43 25.34
N GLY A 92 0.62 14.95 24.15
CA GLY A 92 0.63 14.17 22.91
C GLY A 92 -0.59 13.26 22.67
N LEU A 93 -1.54 13.21 23.62
CA LEU A 93 -2.74 12.37 23.51
C LEU A 93 -3.55 12.65 22.23
N PHE A 94 -3.80 13.93 21.93
CA PHE A 94 -4.62 14.30 20.78
C PHE A 94 -3.96 13.97 19.45
N ASP A 95 -2.63 14.13 19.34
CA ASP A 95 -1.88 13.78 18.13
C ASP A 95 -1.88 12.26 17.92
N ALA A 96 -1.64 11.48 18.98
CA ALA A 96 -1.71 10.03 18.93
C ALA A 96 -3.13 9.53 18.58
N GLN A 97 -4.16 10.11 19.20
CA GLN A 97 -5.55 9.80 18.89
C GLN A 97 -5.89 10.12 17.44
N ARG A 98 -5.43 11.28 16.94
CA ARG A 98 -5.64 11.70 15.55
C ARG A 98 -4.98 10.74 14.57
N ARG A 99 -3.74 10.33 14.83
CA ARG A 99 -3.04 9.32 14.00
C ARG A 99 -3.84 8.02 13.90
N CYS A 100 -4.37 7.52 15.01
CA CYS A 100 -5.23 6.33 15.01
C CYS A 100 -6.51 6.55 14.19
N SER A 101 -7.15 7.72 14.34
CA SER A 101 -8.36 8.09 13.58
C SER A 101 -8.10 8.17 12.08
N ASP A 102 -6.99 8.79 11.68
CA ASP A 102 -6.61 8.96 10.27
C ASP A 102 -6.32 7.61 9.61
N LEU A 103 -5.58 6.73 10.28
CA LEU A 103 -5.31 5.36 9.82
C LEU A 103 -6.60 4.52 9.72
N ASN A 104 -7.46 4.57 10.73
CA ASN A 104 -8.73 3.83 10.70
C ASN A 104 -9.62 4.32 9.56
N SER A 105 -9.66 5.63 9.31
CA SER A 105 -10.39 6.22 8.18
C SER A 105 -9.79 5.82 6.82
N ALA A 106 -8.46 5.76 6.73
CA ALA A 106 -7.76 5.30 5.52
C ALA A 106 -8.09 3.84 5.19
N VAL A 107 -8.19 2.96 6.20
CA VAL A 107 -8.61 1.57 6.01
C VAL A 107 -9.97 1.50 5.30
N TYR A 108 -10.97 2.20 5.81
CA TYR A 108 -12.31 2.21 5.19
C TYR A 108 -12.28 2.75 3.77
N LYS A 109 -11.48 3.80 3.53
CA LYS A 109 -11.33 4.40 2.20
C LYS A 109 -10.74 3.41 1.19
N TYR A 110 -9.62 2.77 1.51
CA TYR A 110 -9.00 1.79 0.60
C TYR A 110 -9.89 0.57 0.40
N TYR A 111 -10.52 0.06 1.46
CA TYR A 111 -11.46 -1.04 1.38
C TYR A 111 -12.61 -0.75 0.41
N ASP A 112 -13.23 0.42 0.52
CA ASP A 112 -14.34 0.84 -0.35
C ASP A 112 -13.89 1.09 -1.79
N THR A 113 -12.71 1.70 -1.99
CA THR A 113 -12.13 1.87 -3.34
C THR A 113 -11.89 0.53 -4.02
N ILE A 114 -11.25 -0.41 -3.34
CA ILE A 114 -10.97 -1.75 -3.89
C ILE A 114 -12.28 -2.47 -4.18
N LYS A 115 -13.26 -2.41 -3.26
CA LYS A 115 -14.58 -3.01 -3.45
C LYS A 115 -15.26 -2.48 -4.72
N LYS A 116 -15.29 -1.16 -4.90
CA LYS A 116 -15.89 -0.54 -6.10
C LYS A 116 -15.20 -0.99 -7.38
N ARG A 117 -13.86 -1.07 -7.37
CA ARG A 117 -13.08 -1.54 -8.52
C ARG A 117 -13.44 -2.99 -8.88
N CYS A 118 -13.46 -3.89 -7.91
CA CYS A 118 -13.88 -5.28 -8.12
C CYS A 118 -15.32 -5.39 -8.64
N LEU A 119 -16.25 -4.64 -8.07
CA LEU A 119 -17.66 -4.61 -8.51
C LEU A 119 -17.85 -4.05 -9.92
N ASN A 120 -16.92 -3.21 -10.39
CA ASN A 120 -16.91 -2.65 -11.74
C ASN A 120 -16.20 -3.56 -12.76
N GLY A 121 -15.84 -4.79 -12.35
CA GLY A 121 -15.25 -5.80 -13.22
C GLY A 121 -13.72 -5.84 -13.22
N GLU A 122 -13.06 -5.05 -12.36
CA GLU A 122 -11.60 -5.06 -12.28
C GLU A 122 -11.09 -6.21 -11.40
N LYS A 123 -10.17 -7.02 -11.94
CA LYS A 123 -9.47 -8.04 -11.16
C LYS A 123 -8.27 -7.45 -10.42
N VAL A 124 -8.53 -6.76 -9.30
CA VAL A 124 -7.50 -6.08 -8.52
C VAL A 124 -6.42 -7.06 -8.03
N PRO A 125 -5.13 -6.89 -8.40
CA PRO A 125 -4.06 -7.79 -7.99
C PRO A 125 -3.54 -7.52 -6.57
N HIS A 126 -2.83 -8.47 -5.97
CA HIS A 126 -2.18 -8.30 -4.67
C HIS A 126 -1.08 -7.22 -4.64
N SER A 127 -0.51 -6.91 -5.80
CA SER A 127 0.51 -5.87 -5.99
C SER A 127 -0.10 -4.48 -6.23
N ASP A 128 -1.42 -4.37 -6.26
CA ASP A 128 -2.10 -3.08 -6.44
C ASP A 128 -1.75 -2.12 -5.31
N LEU A 129 -1.57 -0.84 -5.65
CA LEU A 129 -1.16 0.18 -4.70
C LEU A 129 -2.16 0.35 -3.54
N ASP A 130 -3.47 0.32 -3.81
CA ASP A 130 -4.49 0.43 -2.77
C ASP A 130 -4.44 -0.78 -1.83
N VAL A 131 -4.16 -1.97 -2.37
CA VAL A 131 -4.02 -3.20 -1.59
C VAL A 131 -2.78 -3.14 -0.70
N LEU A 132 -1.64 -2.69 -1.23
CA LEU A 132 -0.41 -2.52 -0.46
C LEU A 132 -0.57 -1.47 0.64
N ASN A 133 -1.20 -0.33 0.33
CA ASN A 133 -1.48 0.72 1.30
C ASN A 133 -2.44 0.23 2.39
N LEU A 134 -3.49 -0.51 2.05
CA LEU A 134 -4.41 -1.09 3.03
C LEU A 134 -3.69 -2.03 4.00
N ARG A 135 -2.81 -2.90 3.48
CA ARG A 135 -1.98 -3.79 4.32
C ARG A 135 -1.07 -3.00 5.25
N GLN A 136 -0.46 -1.92 4.75
CA GLN A 136 0.36 -1.03 5.56
C GLN A 136 -0.47 -0.36 6.66
N CYS A 137 -1.67 0.15 6.34
CA CYS A 137 -2.55 0.74 7.33
C CYS A 137 -2.93 -0.25 8.43
N PHE A 138 -3.24 -1.52 8.11
CA PHE A 138 -3.53 -2.54 9.12
C PHE A 138 -2.37 -2.73 10.09
N ARG A 139 -1.14 -2.83 9.55
CA ARG A 139 0.08 -3.01 10.34
C ARG A 139 0.37 -1.78 11.20
N GLU A 140 0.42 -0.61 10.60
CA GLU A 140 0.76 0.64 11.28
C GLU A 140 -0.26 0.96 12.38
N PHE A 141 -1.56 0.82 12.08
CA PHE A 141 -2.62 1.03 13.06
C PHE A 141 -2.45 0.14 14.28
N SER A 142 -2.20 -1.15 14.06
CA SER A 142 -2.30 -2.15 15.13
C SER A 142 -1.01 -2.41 15.89
N VAL A 143 0.14 -2.18 15.25
CA VAL A 143 1.47 -2.44 15.83
C VAL A 143 2.09 -1.16 16.37
N GLU A 144 1.78 0.00 15.79
CA GLU A 144 2.42 1.27 16.16
C GLU A 144 1.42 2.25 16.77
N ALA A 145 0.43 2.69 16.01
CA ALA A 145 -0.40 3.83 16.41
C ALA A 145 -1.26 3.52 17.64
N TYR A 146 -2.04 2.43 17.60
CA TYR A 146 -2.90 2.07 18.73
C TYR A 146 -2.11 1.70 19.99
N PRO A 147 -1.06 0.85 19.95
CA PRO A 147 -0.24 0.59 21.14
C PRO A 147 0.42 1.85 21.72
N SER A 148 0.87 2.78 20.88
CA SER A 148 1.44 4.05 21.35
C SER A 148 0.39 4.90 22.07
N LEU A 149 -0.84 4.94 21.54
CA LEU A 149 -1.96 5.64 22.19
C LEU A 149 -2.31 5.01 23.54
N VAL A 150 -2.34 3.68 23.63
CA VAL A 150 -2.59 2.98 24.90
C VAL A 150 -1.49 3.30 25.91
N ALA A 151 -0.22 3.24 25.51
CA ALA A 151 0.91 3.52 26.41
C ALA A 151 0.90 4.96 26.96
N LEU A 152 0.36 5.94 26.22
CA LEU A 152 0.21 7.31 26.72
C LEU A 152 -0.81 7.41 27.86
N VAL A 153 -1.87 6.61 27.81
CA VAL A 153 -3.01 6.70 28.74
C VAL A 153 -2.89 5.69 29.88
N TRP A 154 -2.41 4.49 29.57
CA TRP A 154 -2.12 3.40 30.50
C TRP A 154 -0.70 2.87 30.27
N PRO A 155 0.31 3.57 30.80
CA PRO A 155 1.71 3.18 30.65
C PRO A 155 2.01 1.76 31.13
N GLU A 156 1.25 1.26 32.12
CA GLU A 156 1.37 -0.09 32.67
C GLU A 156 1.02 -1.21 31.67
N TYR A 157 0.23 -0.91 30.63
CA TYR A 157 -0.10 -1.85 29.55
C TYR A 157 0.77 -1.66 28.30
N GLN A 158 1.83 -0.85 28.39
CA GLN A 158 2.80 -0.73 27.31
C GLN A 158 3.41 -2.10 27.02
N ARG A 159 3.35 -2.53 25.76
CA ARG A 159 3.94 -3.80 25.34
C ARG A 159 5.45 -3.77 25.62
N PRO A 160 6.02 -4.82 26.24
CA PRO A 160 7.45 -4.91 26.43
C PRO A 160 8.14 -4.87 25.07
N TRP A 161 9.26 -4.16 25.00
CA TRP A 161 10.09 -4.17 23.81
C TRP A 161 10.71 -5.56 23.66
N ILE A 162 10.50 -6.19 22.50
CA ILE A 162 11.08 -7.49 22.16
C ILE A 162 12.20 -7.21 21.16
N ASN A 163 13.43 -7.55 21.52
CA ASN A 163 14.57 -7.48 20.61
C ASN A 163 14.39 -8.54 19.50
N PRO A 164 14.31 -8.14 18.20
CA PRO A 164 14.19 -9.11 17.12
C PRO A 164 15.39 -10.05 16.99
N ASP A 165 16.56 -9.65 17.49
CA ASP A 165 17.78 -10.46 17.46
C ASP A 165 17.80 -11.55 18.57
N GLU A 166 16.81 -11.54 19.48
CA GLU A 166 16.70 -12.47 20.61
C GLU A 166 15.56 -13.50 20.44
N VAL A 167 14.95 -13.60 19.24
CA VAL A 167 13.83 -14.52 18.92
C VAL A 167 14.20 -15.50 17.82
#